data_AF-A0A352Q5Y9-F1
#
_entry.id   AF-A0A352Q5Y9-F1
#
_cell.length_a   1.000
_cell.length_b   1.000
_cell.length_c   1.000
_cell.angle_alpha   90.00
_cell.angle_beta   90.00
_cell.angle_gamma   90.00
#
_symmetry.space_group_name_H-M   'P 1'
#
loop_
_entity.id
_entity.type
_entity.pdbx_description
1 polymer ?
#
loop_
_entity_poly.entity_id
_entity_poly.type
_entity_poly.pdbx_seq_one_letter_code
_entity_poly.pdbx_strand_id
1 'polypeptide(L)'
;MKLPCSNLNAQYEFRKVDLVFEGNTYSDVFCQKNNKTVSETLKQKRYAKLKDETQIKYPTSADMPLGEFLLSLKSAGDPFYVRFLNKYGDLTYSIFRISDSGYLDSKGVYAYLCGGELKYIGRCKDSMKKRVNQGYGKIHPKNCFIDGQATNCHLNWRITAESSEVTLWLYELDLDAEIECVERELIGACN
;
A
#
# COMPACT_ATOMS: atom_id res chain seq x y z
N MET A 1 -11.18 -20.75 3.75
CA MET A 1 -10.39 -20.78 5.00
C MET A 1 -11.33 -20.48 6.15
N LYS A 2 -11.12 -21.07 7.33
CA LYS A 2 -11.89 -20.73 8.52
C LYS A 2 -10.99 -20.08 9.55
N LEU A 3 -11.38 -18.92 10.05
CA LEU A 3 -10.66 -18.22 11.13
C LEU A 3 -11.50 -18.26 12.43
N PRO A 4 -10.86 -18.35 13.60
CA PRO A 4 -11.55 -18.49 14.87
C PRO A 4 -12.37 -17.24 15.21
N CYS A 5 -13.54 -17.44 15.83
CA CYS A 5 -14.35 -16.39 16.44
C CYS A 5 -14.12 -16.40 17.95
N SER A 6 -14.29 -15.22 18.59
CA SER A 6 -14.23 -15.08 20.05
C SER A 6 -15.29 -15.93 20.79
N ASN A 7 -16.42 -16.22 20.13
CA ASN A 7 -17.41 -17.17 20.61
C ASN A 7 -16.99 -18.60 20.25
N LEU A 8 -16.69 -19.40 21.29
CA LEU A 8 -16.03 -20.72 21.30
C LEU A 8 -16.50 -21.83 20.33
N ASN A 9 -17.54 -21.62 19.52
CA ASN A 9 -18.05 -22.59 18.54
C ASN A 9 -18.34 -22.02 17.13
N ALA A 10 -18.08 -20.73 16.89
CA ALA A 10 -18.28 -20.12 15.57
C ALA A 10 -16.93 -19.92 14.85
N GLN A 11 -16.95 -19.98 13.52
CA GLN A 11 -15.79 -19.67 12.68
C GLN A 11 -16.23 -18.75 11.55
N TYR A 12 -15.41 -17.77 11.22
CA TYR A 12 -15.64 -16.94 10.04
C TYR A 12 -15.14 -17.69 8.81
N GLU A 13 -16.03 -17.92 7.86
CA GLU A 13 -15.74 -18.68 6.65
C GLU A 13 -15.33 -17.75 5.50
N PHE A 14 -14.03 -17.63 5.30
CA PHE A 14 -13.46 -16.83 4.24
C PHE A 14 -13.42 -17.60 2.92
N ARG A 15 -13.83 -16.92 1.84
CA ARG A 15 -13.74 -17.38 0.45
C ARG A 15 -12.46 -16.88 -0.19
N LYS A 16 -11.80 -17.73 -0.97
CA LYS A 16 -10.60 -17.33 -1.70
C LYS A 16 -11.01 -16.38 -2.84
N VAL A 17 -10.28 -15.29 -3.00
CA VAL A 17 -10.45 -14.35 -4.11
C VAL A 17 -9.13 -14.34 -4.88
N ASP A 18 -9.18 -14.74 -6.15
CA ASP A 18 -7.97 -14.85 -6.95
C ASP A 18 -7.40 -13.48 -7.32
N LEU A 19 -6.07 -13.39 -7.25
CA LEU A 19 -5.29 -12.24 -7.70
C LEU A 19 -4.76 -12.51 -9.10
N VAL A 20 -5.01 -11.57 -10.00
CA VAL A 20 -4.46 -11.55 -11.35
C VAL A 20 -3.33 -10.53 -11.40
N PHE A 21 -2.12 -11.00 -11.70
CA PHE A 21 -0.94 -10.15 -11.88
C PHE A 21 -0.81 -9.74 -13.35
N GLU A 22 -0.44 -8.48 -13.60
CA GLU A 22 -0.34 -7.89 -14.94
C GLU A 22 1.08 -7.41 -15.22
N GLY A 23 1.59 -7.78 -16.40
CA GLY A 23 2.87 -7.29 -16.91
C GLY A 23 4.07 -7.67 -16.04
N ASN A 24 5.11 -6.86 -16.11
CA ASN A 24 6.33 -7.00 -15.33
C ASN A 24 6.29 -6.14 -14.07
N THR A 25 7.18 -6.43 -13.14
CA THR A 25 7.43 -5.56 -11.99
C THR A 25 7.99 -4.21 -12.41
N TYR A 26 7.79 -3.19 -11.58
CA TYR A 26 8.26 -1.82 -11.82
C TYR A 26 8.81 -1.19 -10.52
N SER A 27 9.68 -0.19 -10.67
CA SER A 27 10.33 0.56 -9.59
C SER A 27 10.20 2.06 -9.82
N ASP A 28 10.80 2.87 -8.94
CA ASP A 28 10.97 4.32 -9.11
C ASP A 28 9.65 5.11 -9.22
N VAL A 29 8.55 4.56 -8.70
CA VAL A 29 7.20 5.15 -8.83
C VAL A 29 7.13 6.57 -8.28
N PHE A 30 7.95 6.88 -7.27
CA PHE A 30 8.05 8.22 -6.70
C PHE A 30 8.46 9.27 -7.74
N CYS A 31 9.18 8.90 -8.82
CA CYS A 31 9.67 9.83 -9.83
C CYS A 31 8.54 10.48 -10.63
N GLN A 32 7.38 9.82 -10.71
CA GLN A 32 6.20 10.32 -11.42
C GLN A 32 5.45 11.42 -10.63
N LYS A 33 5.93 11.79 -9.44
CA LYS A 33 5.35 12.85 -8.61
C LYS A 33 5.65 14.23 -9.21
N ASN A 34 4.73 14.76 -9.99
CA ASN A 34 4.90 16.02 -10.74
C ASN A 34 3.98 17.17 -10.29
N ASN A 35 3.02 16.94 -9.40
CA ASN A 35 2.03 17.96 -9.01
C ASN A 35 2.50 18.97 -7.95
N LYS A 36 3.78 18.93 -7.53
CA LYS A 36 4.41 19.93 -6.66
C LYS A 36 5.90 20.00 -6.96
N THR A 37 6.47 21.20 -6.82
CA THR A 37 7.92 21.41 -6.87
C THR A 37 8.61 21.04 -5.55
N VAL A 38 9.94 21.05 -5.54
CA VAL A 38 10.75 20.91 -4.32
C VAL A 38 10.38 21.99 -3.30
N SER A 39 10.38 23.27 -3.72
CA SER A 39 10.05 24.41 -2.86
C SER A 39 8.67 24.30 -2.23
N GLU A 40 7.65 23.95 -3.02
CA GLU A 40 6.28 23.76 -2.52
C GLU A 40 6.15 22.59 -1.56
N THR A 41 6.95 21.54 -1.76
CA THR A 41 6.97 20.37 -0.87
C THR A 41 7.59 20.72 0.47
N LEU A 42 8.72 21.43 0.47
CA LEU A 42 9.45 21.82 1.69
C LEU A 42 8.68 22.81 2.58
N LYS A 43 7.68 23.52 2.04
CA LYS A 43 6.75 24.35 2.85
C LYS A 43 5.85 23.53 3.77
N GLN A 44 5.66 22.24 3.49
CA GLN A 44 4.77 21.39 4.28
C GLN A 44 5.44 20.95 5.58
N LYS A 45 4.68 20.95 6.68
CA LYS A 45 5.16 20.62 8.04
C LYS A 45 5.94 19.30 8.12
N ARG A 46 5.52 18.26 7.37
CA ARG A 46 6.20 16.94 7.37
C ARG A 46 7.62 17.00 6.82
N TYR A 47 7.95 17.99 5.99
CA TYR A 47 9.25 18.14 5.33
C TYR A 47 10.10 19.25 5.95
N ALA A 48 9.64 19.91 7.01
CA ALA A 48 10.34 21.05 7.61
C ALA A 48 11.81 20.75 7.96
N LYS A 49 12.10 19.53 8.45
CA LYS A 49 13.46 19.07 8.79
C LYS A 49 14.40 18.91 7.59
N LEU A 50 13.86 18.88 6.37
CA LEU A 50 14.66 18.73 5.15
C LEU A 50 14.91 20.08 4.47
N LYS A 51 14.18 21.13 4.85
CA LYS A 51 14.14 22.39 4.10
C LYS A 51 15.51 23.04 3.96
N ASP A 52 16.15 23.35 5.08
CA ASP A 52 17.40 24.12 5.08
C ASP A 52 18.53 23.32 4.40
N GLU A 53 18.63 22.03 4.73
CA GLU A 53 19.63 21.14 4.11
C GLU A 53 19.41 21.00 2.60
N THR A 54 18.16 20.89 2.14
CA THR A 54 17.86 20.80 0.70
C THR A 54 18.23 22.10 -0.02
N GLN A 55 17.91 23.26 0.57
CA GLN A 55 18.22 24.57 -0.02
C GLN A 55 19.73 24.84 -0.07
N ILE A 56 20.49 24.40 0.93
CA ILE A 56 21.95 24.56 0.97
C ILE A 56 22.63 23.62 -0.02
N LYS A 57 22.24 22.34 -0.07
CA LYS A 57 22.89 21.33 -0.92
C LYS A 57 22.48 21.42 -2.39
N TYR A 58 21.23 21.82 -2.67
CA TYR A 58 20.66 21.81 -4.01
C TYR A 58 19.97 23.17 -4.30
N PRO A 59 20.73 24.28 -4.34
CA PRO A 59 20.16 25.63 -4.43
C PRO A 59 19.37 25.89 -5.72
N THR A 60 19.64 25.13 -6.78
CA THR A 60 18.99 25.28 -8.10
C THR A 60 17.77 24.38 -8.30
N SER A 61 17.42 23.52 -7.33
CA SER A 61 16.34 22.54 -7.50
C SER A 61 14.94 23.05 -7.11
N ALA A 62 14.83 24.29 -6.65
CA ALA A 62 13.62 24.83 -6.02
C ALA A 62 12.34 24.64 -6.86
N ASP A 63 12.43 24.89 -8.17
CA ASP A 63 11.30 24.83 -9.10
C ASP A 63 11.17 23.47 -9.82
N MET A 64 12.09 22.54 -9.58
CA MET A 64 12.00 21.21 -10.18
C MET A 64 10.78 20.45 -9.63
N PRO A 65 10.07 19.66 -10.46
CA PRO A 65 9.12 18.68 -9.97
C PRO A 65 9.78 17.75 -8.96
N LEU A 66 9.11 17.50 -7.82
CA LEU A 66 9.71 16.74 -6.73
C LEU A 66 10.20 15.36 -7.17
N GLY A 67 9.42 14.64 -7.99
CA GLY A 67 9.78 13.32 -8.47
C GLY A 67 11.04 13.32 -9.34
N GLU A 68 11.19 14.29 -10.23
CA GLU A 68 12.38 14.45 -11.09
C GLU A 68 13.62 14.76 -10.26
N PHE A 69 13.50 15.65 -9.26
CA PHE A 69 14.57 15.96 -8.33
C PHE A 69 15.05 14.71 -7.57
N LEU A 70 14.13 13.92 -7.01
CA LEU A 70 14.53 12.71 -6.28
C LEU A 70 15.14 11.65 -7.20
N LEU A 71 14.65 11.53 -8.44
CA LEU A 71 15.23 10.61 -9.42
C LEU A 71 16.65 11.02 -9.82
N SER A 72 16.93 12.31 -9.96
CA SER A 72 18.28 12.79 -10.27
C SER A 72 19.26 12.48 -9.14
N LEU A 73 18.84 12.65 -7.88
CA LEU A 73 19.63 12.27 -6.71
C LEU A 73 19.91 10.77 -6.66
N LYS A 74 18.88 9.94 -6.87
CA LYS A 74 19.04 8.48 -6.94
C LYS A 74 20.01 8.08 -8.04
N SER A 75 19.89 8.67 -9.22
CA SER A 75 20.77 8.40 -10.38
C SER A 75 22.22 8.82 -10.12
N ALA A 76 22.42 9.85 -9.29
CA ALA A 76 23.74 10.30 -8.84
C ALA A 76 24.29 9.48 -7.64
N GLY A 77 23.53 8.52 -7.11
CA GLY A 77 23.91 7.73 -5.94
C GLY A 77 23.84 8.50 -4.61
N ASP A 78 23.17 9.65 -4.57
CA ASP A 78 23.02 10.46 -3.36
C ASP A 78 21.88 9.93 -2.49
N PRO A 79 22.14 9.38 -1.28
CA PRO A 79 21.11 8.75 -0.44
C PRO A 79 20.11 9.76 0.16
N PHE A 80 20.33 11.06 -0.01
CA PHE A 80 19.45 12.09 0.54
C PHE A 80 17.99 11.95 0.07
N TYR A 81 17.76 11.44 -1.15
CA TYR A 81 16.41 11.29 -1.71
C TYR A 81 15.50 10.41 -0.85
N VAL A 82 16.06 9.38 -0.20
CA VAL A 82 15.32 8.43 0.64
C VAL A 82 14.61 9.14 1.80
N ARG A 83 15.14 10.27 2.27
CA ARG A 83 14.55 11.04 3.38
C ARG A 83 13.19 11.66 3.04
N PHE A 84 12.84 11.78 1.77
CA PHE A 84 11.52 12.22 1.32
C PHE A 84 10.51 11.08 1.21
N LEU A 85 10.99 9.84 1.19
CA LEU A 85 10.20 8.64 0.98
C LEU A 85 9.87 7.95 2.31
N ASN A 86 8.75 7.25 2.36
CA ASN A 86 8.53 6.31 3.46
C ASN A 86 9.39 5.05 3.27
N LYS A 87 9.46 4.22 4.32
CA LYS A 87 10.28 2.99 4.34
C LYS A 87 10.07 2.06 3.14
N TYR A 88 8.88 2.09 2.53
CA TYR A 88 8.52 1.21 1.43
C TYR A 88 8.40 1.96 0.09
N GLY A 89 8.82 3.23 0.02
CA GLY A 89 8.56 4.13 -1.11
C GLY A 89 9.49 3.99 -2.31
N ASP A 90 10.54 3.17 -2.20
CA ASP A 90 11.44 2.86 -3.30
C ASP A 90 11.78 1.36 -3.29
N LEU A 91 10.79 0.55 -3.63
CA LEU A 91 10.91 -0.90 -3.75
C LEU A 91 10.44 -1.35 -5.15
N THR A 92 10.48 -2.66 -5.38
CA THR A 92 9.91 -3.27 -6.57
C THR A 92 8.45 -3.62 -6.31
N TYR A 93 7.59 -3.20 -7.24
CA TYR A 93 6.13 -3.34 -7.19
C TYR A 93 5.63 -4.14 -8.40
N SER A 94 4.38 -4.58 -8.33
CA SER A 94 3.66 -5.18 -9.46
C SER A 94 2.29 -4.54 -9.60
N ILE A 95 1.65 -4.81 -10.74
CA ILE A 95 0.23 -4.52 -10.92
C ILE A 95 -0.52 -5.82 -10.67
N PHE A 96 -1.46 -5.80 -9.73
CA PHE A 96 -2.35 -6.93 -9.50
C PHE A 96 -3.77 -6.45 -9.21
N ARG A 97 -4.74 -7.33 -9.43
CA ARG A 97 -6.15 -7.03 -9.19
C ARG A 97 -6.96 -8.27 -8.89
N ILE A 98 -8.12 -8.05 -8.28
CA ILE A 98 -9.23 -8.99 -8.37
C ILE A 98 -10.01 -8.74 -9.67
N SER A 99 -10.41 -9.82 -10.34
CA SER A 99 -11.13 -9.78 -11.62
C SER A 99 -12.52 -10.38 -11.57
N ASP A 100 -12.81 -11.20 -10.56
CA ASP A 100 -14.10 -11.85 -10.40
C ASP A 100 -15.16 -10.82 -10.00
N SER A 101 -16.15 -10.62 -10.88
CA SER A 101 -17.26 -9.69 -10.69
C SER A 101 -18.08 -9.99 -9.44
N GLY A 102 -18.10 -11.25 -8.97
CA GLY A 102 -18.79 -11.64 -7.75
C GLY A 102 -18.23 -10.98 -6.49
N TYR A 103 -16.97 -10.51 -6.52
CA TYR A 103 -16.32 -9.90 -5.37
C TYR A 103 -15.98 -8.41 -5.55
N LEU A 104 -16.09 -7.85 -6.76
CA LEU A 104 -15.61 -6.48 -7.04
C LEU A 104 -16.28 -5.42 -6.16
N ASP A 105 -17.60 -5.53 -5.97
CA ASP A 105 -18.40 -4.58 -5.22
C ASP A 105 -18.66 -5.04 -3.77
N SER A 106 -18.13 -6.20 -3.37
CA SER A 106 -18.28 -6.74 -2.02
C SER A 106 -17.57 -5.89 -0.97
N LYS A 107 -18.11 -5.94 0.24
CA LYS A 107 -17.55 -5.40 1.48
C LYS A 107 -17.25 -6.54 2.43
N GLY A 108 -16.47 -6.28 3.47
CA GLY A 108 -16.13 -7.32 4.43
C GLY A 108 -14.77 -7.17 5.09
N VAL A 109 -14.32 -8.26 5.67
CA VAL A 109 -12.96 -8.42 6.20
C VAL A 109 -12.18 -9.30 5.23
N TYR A 110 -10.99 -8.85 4.85
CA TYR A 110 -10.10 -9.62 3.99
C TYR A 110 -8.81 -9.99 4.70
N ALA A 111 -8.21 -11.09 4.24
CA ALA A 111 -6.97 -11.61 4.76
C ALA A 111 -6.01 -11.92 3.62
N TYR A 112 -4.73 -11.55 3.80
CA TYR A 112 -3.64 -12.06 2.96
C TYR A 112 -2.89 -13.15 3.70
N LEU A 113 -2.74 -14.28 3.03
CA LEU A 113 -1.93 -15.40 3.48
C LEU A 113 -0.73 -15.56 2.55
N CYS A 114 0.39 -16.06 3.08
CA CYS A 114 1.58 -16.42 2.32
C CYS A 114 2.00 -17.83 2.71
N GLY A 115 2.00 -18.78 1.77
CA GLY A 115 2.29 -20.19 2.06
C GLY A 115 1.31 -20.79 3.09
N GLY A 116 0.06 -20.30 3.12
CA GLY A 116 -0.95 -20.70 4.10
C GLY A 116 -0.90 -19.99 5.45
N GLU A 117 0.14 -19.20 5.74
CA GLU A 117 0.25 -18.45 7.00
C GLU A 117 -0.42 -17.08 6.88
N LEU A 118 -1.25 -16.71 7.87
CA LEU A 118 -1.92 -15.42 7.94
C LEU A 118 -0.90 -14.29 8.15
N LYS A 119 -0.81 -13.35 7.20
CA LYS A 119 0.15 -12.23 7.27
C LYS A 119 -0.51 -10.87 7.49
N TYR A 120 -1.76 -10.73 7.06
CA TYR A 120 -2.46 -9.45 7.16
C TYR A 120 -3.97 -9.66 7.23
N ILE A 121 -4.63 -8.89 8.08
CA ILE A 121 -6.08 -8.71 8.13
C ILE A 121 -6.37 -7.24 7.88
N GLY A 122 -7.39 -6.95 7.08
CA GLY A 122 -7.93 -5.61 6.98
C GLY A 122 -9.39 -5.60 6.61
N ARG A 123 -10.01 -4.44 6.73
CA ARG A 123 -11.42 -4.23 6.38
C ARG A 123 -11.65 -3.45 5.09
N CYS A 124 -12.78 -3.72 4.45
CA CYS A 124 -13.30 -3.04 3.29
C CYS A 124 -14.77 -2.66 3.51
N LYS A 125 -15.08 -1.36 3.55
CA LYS A 125 -16.43 -0.83 3.80
C LYS A 125 -17.11 -0.25 2.55
N ASP A 126 -16.35 -0.12 1.47
CA ASP A 126 -16.80 0.48 0.22
C ASP A 126 -16.92 -0.56 -0.89
N SER A 127 -15.80 -1.08 -1.39
CA SER A 127 -15.77 -2.13 -2.41
C SER A 127 -14.36 -2.74 -2.50
N MET A 128 -14.26 -4.06 -2.65
CA MET A 128 -12.97 -4.72 -2.81
C MET A 128 -12.21 -4.24 -4.05
N LYS A 129 -12.91 -3.80 -5.11
CA LYS A 129 -12.29 -3.17 -6.28
C LYS A 129 -11.51 -1.90 -5.91
N LYS A 130 -12.09 -1.01 -5.08
CA LYS A 130 -11.38 0.19 -4.61
C LYS A 130 -10.24 -0.19 -3.67
N ARG A 131 -10.49 -1.09 -2.72
CA ARG A 131 -9.50 -1.49 -1.72
C ARG A 131 -8.28 -2.18 -2.33
N VAL A 132 -8.52 -3.21 -3.16
CA VAL A 132 -7.46 -4.01 -3.76
C VAL A 132 -6.97 -3.32 -5.03
N ASN A 133 -7.78 -3.22 -6.09
CA ASN A 133 -7.26 -2.82 -7.41
C ASN A 133 -6.73 -1.38 -7.44
N GLN A 134 -7.40 -0.45 -6.76
CA GLN A 134 -7.00 0.97 -6.73
C GLN A 134 -6.07 1.31 -5.55
N GLY A 135 -6.24 0.60 -4.42
CA GLY A 135 -5.46 0.84 -3.21
C GLY A 135 -4.09 0.16 -3.24
N TYR A 136 -4.08 -1.17 -3.25
CA TYR A 136 -2.86 -1.98 -3.11
C TYR A 136 -2.32 -2.49 -4.44
N GLY A 137 -3.18 -2.74 -5.41
CA GLY A 137 -2.90 -3.37 -6.69
C GLY A 137 -2.13 -2.50 -7.67
N LYS A 138 -2.08 -1.18 -7.42
CA LYS A 138 -1.28 -0.23 -8.18
C LYS A 138 -0.78 0.88 -7.29
N ILE A 139 0.52 1.16 -7.33
CA ILE A 139 1.09 2.24 -6.53
C ILE A 139 0.91 3.58 -7.23
N HIS A 140 0.26 4.50 -6.51
CA HIS A 140 0.24 5.91 -6.89
C HIS A 140 1.51 6.62 -6.37
N PRO A 141 2.14 7.54 -7.13
CA PRO A 141 3.40 8.19 -6.73
C PRO A 141 3.34 8.83 -5.33
N LYS A 142 2.21 9.44 -4.98
CA LYS A 142 1.98 10.02 -3.64
C LYS A 142 2.20 9.01 -2.50
N ASN A 143 1.88 7.73 -2.70
CA ASN A 143 1.99 6.71 -1.66
C ASN A 143 3.45 6.45 -1.25
N CYS A 144 4.43 6.80 -2.10
CA CYS A 144 5.85 6.57 -1.86
C CYS A 144 6.47 7.54 -0.85
N PHE A 145 5.82 8.67 -0.59
CA PHE A 145 6.39 9.76 0.21
C PHE A 145 6.11 9.60 1.71
N ILE A 146 6.89 10.28 2.57
CA ILE A 146 6.71 10.29 4.05
C ILE A 146 5.34 10.80 4.51
N ASP A 147 4.64 11.52 3.63
CA ASP A 147 3.30 12.04 3.85
C ASP A 147 2.22 11.33 3.01
N GLY A 148 2.58 10.18 2.43
CA GLY A 148 1.68 9.27 1.71
C GLY A 148 1.12 8.15 2.58
N GLN A 149 0.31 7.28 1.96
CA GLN A 149 -0.22 6.06 2.60
C GLN A 149 0.78 4.90 2.44
N ALA A 150 1.70 4.79 3.40
CA ALA A 150 2.79 3.80 3.36
C ALA A 150 2.29 2.35 3.29
N THR A 151 1.10 2.04 3.83
CA THR A 151 0.50 0.70 3.78
C THR A 151 0.31 0.20 2.35
N ASN A 152 0.01 1.08 1.39
CA ASN A 152 -0.19 0.68 0.00
C ASN A 152 1.12 0.15 -0.59
N CYS A 153 2.22 0.88 -0.40
CA CYS A 153 3.55 0.44 -0.83
C CYS A 153 4.00 -0.82 -0.06
N HIS A 154 3.71 -0.89 1.24
CA HIS A 154 4.03 -2.05 2.06
C HIS A 154 3.37 -3.32 1.52
N LEU A 155 2.05 -3.30 1.34
CA LEU A 155 1.33 -4.47 0.87
C LEU A 155 1.71 -4.82 -0.56
N ASN A 156 1.80 -3.84 -1.47
CA ASN A 156 2.13 -4.15 -2.86
C ASN A 156 3.50 -4.82 -3.01
N TRP A 157 4.56 -4.25 -2.40
CA TRP A 157 5.89 -4.84 -2.55
C TRP A 157 5.92 -6.25 -1.95
N ARG A 158 5.24 -6.47 -0.82
CA ARG A 158 5.20 -7.77 -0.16
C ARG A 158 4.46 -8.81 -0.99
N ILE A 159 3.30 -8.45 -1.54
CA ILE A 159 2.52 -9.30 -2.46
C ILE A 159 3.33 -9.57 -3.74
N THR A 160 4.11 -8.60 -4.21
CA THR A 160 5.00 -8.75 -5.37
C THR A 160 6.13 -9.73 -5.10
N ALA A 161 6.78 -9.63 -3.94
CA ALA A 161 7.88 -10.50 -3.57
C ALA A 161 7.45 -11.97 -3.37
N GLU A 162 6.20 -12.17 -2.94
CA GLU A 162 5.63 -13.48 -2.60
C GLU A 162 4.56 -13.93 -3.61
N SER A 163 4.62 -13.46 -4.86
CA SER A 163 3.51 -13.56 -5.82
C SER A 163 3.08 -15.00 -6.14
N SER A 164 3.95 -15.99 -5.95
CA SER A 164 3.64 -17.42 -6.14
C SER A 164 2.90 -18.06 -4.97
N GLU A 165 3.05 -17.51 -3.76
CA GLU A 165 2.56 -18.10 -2.50
C GLU A 165 1.43 -17.29 -1.85
N VAL A 166 1.25 -16.05 -2.29
CA VAL A 166 0.29 -15.12 -1.71
C VAL A 166 -1.13 -15.43 -2.16
N THR A 167 -2.07 -15.44 -1.21
CA THR A 167 -3.50 -15.62 -1.48
C THR A 167 -4.32 -14.58 -0.75
N LEU A 168 -5.37 -14.10 -1.41
CA LEU A 168 -6.36 -13.19 -0.84
C LEU A 168 -7.62 -13.98 -0.49
N TRP A 169 -8.18 -13.65 0.66
CA TRP A 169 -9.39 -14.27 1.19
C TRP A 169 -10.35 -13.19 1.68
N LEU A 170 -11.65 -13.38 1.51
CA LEU A 170 -12.69 -12.43 1.88
C LEU A 170 -13.80 -13.12 2.69
N TYR A 171 -14.18 -12.51 3.80
CA TYR A 171 -15.41 -12.77 4.52
C TYR A 171 -16.37 -11.60 4.29
N GLU A 172 -17.40 -11.84 3.49
CA GLU A 172 -18.33 -10.82 3.03
C GLU A 172 -19.29 -10.41 4.15
N LEU A 173 -19.44 -9.09 4.33
CA LEU A 173 -20.33 -8.47 5.31
C LEU A 173 -20.84 -7.15 4.73
N ASP A 174 -22.11 -6.83 4.94
CA ASP A 174 -22.72 -5.61 4.40
C ASP A 174 -22.73 -4.44 5.39
N LEU A 175 -22.76 -4.74 6.70
CA LEU A 175 -22.88 -3.75 7.75
C LEU A 175 -21.50 -3.30 8.26
N ASP A 176 -21.24 -2.00 8.13
CA ASP A 176 -20.00 -1.36 8.58
C ASP A 176 -19.62 -1.68 10.03
N ALA A 177 -20.61 -1.76 10.93
CA ALA A 177 -20.37 -2.08 12.34
C ALA A 177 -19.91 -3.53 12.55
N GLU A 178 -20.48 -4.48 11.79
CA GLU A 178 -20.08 -5.89 11.84
C GLU A 178 -18.67 -6.07 11.29
N ILE A 179 -18.37 -5.40 10.17
CA ILE A 179 -17.03 -5.40 9.57
C ILE A 179 -15.97 -4.96 10.59
N GLU A 180 -16.23 -3.87 11.33
CA GLU A 180 -15.32 -3.37 12.35
C GLU A 180 -15.20 -4.31 13.56
N CYS A 181 -16.29 -4.96 13.96
CA CYS A 181 -16.29 -5.93 15.05
C CYS A 181 -15.43 -7.15 14.68
N VAL A 182 -15.70 -7.75 13.53
CA VAL A 182 -15.01 -8.96 13.05
C VAL A 182 -13.52 -8.69 12.82
N GLU A 183 -13.16 -7.55 12.20
CA GLU A 183 -11.76 -7.17 12.03
C GLU A 183 -11.03 -7.12 13.38
N ARG A 184 -11.64 -6.47 14.38
CA ARG A 184 -11.04 -6.28 15.69
C ARG A 184 -10.89 -7.61 16.44
N GLU A 185 -11.90 -8.47 16.38
CA GLU A 185 -11.85 -9.80 16.97
C GLU A 185 -10.73 -10.63 16.37
N LEU A 186 -10.62 -10.67 15.03
CA LEU A 186 -9.59 -11.43 14.33
C LEU A 186 -8.18 -10.90 14.63
N ILE A 187 -7.99 -9.58 14.65
CA ILE A 187 -6.70 -8.98 15.04
C ILE A 187 -6.36 -9.32 16.50
N GLY A 188 -7.34 -9.33 17.40
CA GLY A 188 -7.12 -9.69 18.80
C GLY A 188 -6.81 -11.17 19.03
N ALA A 189 -7.38 -12.06 18.22
CA ALA A 189 -7.21 -13.51 18.34
C ALA A 189 -5.95 -14.05 17.62
N CYS A 190 -5.40 -13.30 16.66
CA CYS A 190 -4.24 -13.70 15.85
C CYS A 190 -2.93 -13.00 16.23
N ASN A 191 -2.94 -12.13 17.25
CA ASN A 191 -1.74 -11.57 17.88
C ASN A 191 -1.41 -12.32 19.16
#